data_AF-A0A9N9C409-F1
#
_entry.id   AF-A0A9N9C409-F1
#
_cell.length_a   1.000
_cell.length_b   1.000
_cell.length_c   1.000
_cell.angle_alpha   90.00
_cell.angle_beta   90.00
_cell.angle_gamma   90.00
#
_symmetry.space_group_name_H-M   'P 1'
#
loop_
_entity.id
_entity.type
_entity.pdbx_description
1 polymer ?
#
loop_
_entity_poly.entity_id
_entity_poly.type
_entity_poly.pdbx_seq_one_letter_code
_entity_poly.pdbx_strand_id
1 'polypeptide(L)'
;SLDISVQSQLTHLLVGSYMATSIAVSQDRENILVIYPSEPILSEAALKIIEVTDNQTFVLDRLEYSLKNGLVEAGFRGELVARIILILGWQHMLSGDSLYTQEKSVRDFLNTLFGNYQTLKQRDNRLKSLKLKTMFLQSKLCLTHFVQLNDPPSCQVLKCLFERGAGAILGRNARGGDLLLPVKMSNNTSEEKYSFILIQVKNYSTSGQAYTEAATTRLSPSSVFEGSELANLDLPYLCFYWSLGATESNLRLQFKSWKDFEQHWGVFSLDPFRFLTEDLKTKLYALLCAYINPFDSISIWKRRPTISIEQHRANVKCFFPVEKI
;
A
#
# COMPACT_ATOMS: atom_id res chain seq x y z
N SER A 1 -8.99 4.52 5.44
CA SER A 1 -10.46 4.59 5.39
C SER A 1 -10.88 5.00 3.99
N LEU A 2 -11.92 4.37 3.42
CA LEU A 2 -12.72 4.99 2.37
C LEU A 2 -13.81 5.73 3.13
N ASP A 3 -13.75 7.06 3.14
CA ASP A 3 -14.76 7.84 3.87
C ASP A 3 -16.06 7.82 3.07
N ILE A 4 -16.99 6.98 3.52
CA ILE A 4 -18.37 6.99 3.04
C ILE A 4 -19.00 8.28 3.58
N SER A 5 -19.63 9.06 2.71
CA SER A 5 -20.32 10.28 3.12
C SER A 5 -21.26 9.99 4.28
N VAL A 6 -21.12 10.80 5.34
CA VAL A 6 -21.92 10.74 6.55
C VAL A 6 -23.43 10.86 6.27
N GLN A 7 -23.77 11.49 5.14
CA GLN A 7 -25.13 11.74 4.66
C GLN A 7 -25.69 10.61 3.77
N SER A 8 -25.00 9.48 3.65
CA SER A 8 -25.52 8.35 2.88
C SER A 8 -26.81 7.80 3.49
N GLN A 9 -27.82 7.51 2.67
CA GLN A 9 -29.05 6.81 3.12
C GLN A 9 -28.77 5.43 3.74
N LEU A 10 -27.55 4.92 3.59
CA LEU A 10 -27.09 3.65 4.16
C LEU A 10 -26.57 3.78 5.61
N THR A 11 -26.36 5.00 6.12
CA THR A 11 -25.74 5.22 7.43
C THR A 11 -26.48 4.51 8.56
N HIS A 12 -27.83 4.58 8.59
CA HIS A 12 -28.63 3.88 9.60
C HIS A 12 -28.48 2.35 9.52
N LEU A 13 -28.40 1.79 8.31
CA LEU A 13 -28.20 0.35 8.13
C LEU A 13 -26.82 -0.09 8.62
N LEU A 14 -25.78 0.70 8.34
CA LEU A 14 -24.41 0.39 8.76
C LEU A 14 -24.24 0.44 10.29
N VAL A 15 -24.91 1.38 10.96
CA VAL A 15 -24.95 1.42 12.42
C VAL A 15 -25.75 0.23 12.97
N GLY A 16 -26.93 -0.04 12.41
CA GLY A 16 -27.77 -1.17 12.84
C GLY A 16 -27.14 -2.54 12.60
N SER A 17 -26.24 -2.65 11.63
CA SER A 17 -25.49 -3.87 11.31
C SER A 17 -24.11 -3.93 11.97
N TYR A 18 -23.80 -3.03 12.92
CA TYR A 18 -22.51 -2.98 13.64
C TYR A 18 -21.28 -2.76 12.74
N MET A 19 -21.47 -2.16 11.56
CA MET A 19 -20.39 -1.84 10.61
C MET A 19 -19.92 -0.38 10.71
N ALA A 20 -20.65 0.47 11.43
CA ALA A 20 -20.29 1.86 11.72
C ALA A 20 -20.64 2.21 13.17
N THR A 21 -19.86 3.10 13.79
CA THR A 21 -20.14 3.62 15.13
C THR A 21 -20.81 4.98 15.02
N SER A 22 -21.98 5.14 15.61
CA SER A 22 -22.64 6.44 15.74
C SER A 22 -21.94 7.30 16.80
N ILE A 23 -21.56 8.52 16.44
CA ILE A 23 -21.01 9.53 17.35
C ILE A 23 -22.10 10.47 17.83
N ALA A 24 -22.95 10.92 16.90
CA ALA A 24 -23.99 11.89 17.19
C ALA A 24 -25.18 11.69 16.26
N VAL A 25 -26.33 12.20 16.70
CA VAL A 25 -27.57 12.25 15.93
C VAL A 25 -28.03 13.71 15.90
N SER A 26 -28.48 14.19 14.75
CA SER A 26 -29.03 15.54 14.62
C SER A 26 -30.29 15.71 15.48
N GLN A 27 -30.63 16.96 15.80
CA GLN A 27 -31.76 17.27 16.67
C GLN A 27 -33.11 16.82 16.08
N ASP A 28 -33.25 16.85 14.75
CA ASP A 28 -34.38 16.33 13.99
C ASP A 28 -34.37 14.79 13.83
N ARG A 29 -33.29 14.12 14.24
CA ARG A 29 -33.04 12.67 14.09
C ARG A 29 -32.97 12.16 12.65
N GLU A 30 -32.86 13.05 11.67
CA GLU A 30 -32.78 12.68 10.26
C GLU A 30 -31.34 12.34 9.83
N ASN A 31 -30.34 12.81 10.58
CA ASN A 31 -28.93 12.65 10.25
C ASN A 31 -28.18 11.98 11.40
N ILE A 32 -27.32 11.01 11.05
CA ILE A 32 -26.46 10.31 12.00
C ILE A 32 -25.02 10.58 11.60
N LEU A 33 -24.26 11.19 12.51
CA LEU A 33 -22.80 11.27 12.39
C LEU A 33 -22.20 9.93 12.77
N VAL A 34 -21.51 9.30 11.83
CA VAL A 34 -20.84 8.01 12.05
C VAL A 34 -19.35 8.09 11.79
N ILE A 35 -18.61 7.21 12.46
CA ILE A 35 -17.23 6.87 12.12
C ILE A 35 -17.10 5.38 11.86
N TYR A 36 -16.01 5.04 11.17
CA TYR A 36 -15.57 3.68 10.93
C TYR A 36 -14.25 3.50 11.68
N PRO A 37 -14.27 3.27 13.01
CA PRO A 37 -13.05 2.99 13.73
C PRO A 37 -12.39 1.76 13.10
N SER A 38 -11.06 1.71 13.14
CA SER A 38 -10.38 0.51 12.66
C SER A 38 -10.66 -0.63 13.63
N GLU A 39 -11.33 -1.65 13.13
CA GLU A 39 -11.79 -2.81 13.91
C GLU A 39 -10.99 -4.04 13.48
N PRO A 40 -9.98 -4.49 14.26
CA PRO A 40 -9.14 -5.61 13.89
C PRO A 40 -9.93 -6.90 13.64
N ILE A 41 -11.00 -7.15 14.43
CA ILE A 41 -11.85 -8.33 14.30
C ILE A 41 -12.64 -8.31 12.98
N LEU A 42 -13.22 -7.17 12.62
CA LEU A 42 -13.92 -7.04 11.34
C LEU A 42 -12.95 -7.14 10.16
N SER A 43 -11.72 -6.63 10.32
CA SER A 43 -10.68 -6.71 9.30
C SER A 43 -10.23 -8.15 9.05
N GLU A 44 -10.03 -8.92 10.12
CA GLU A 44 -9.75 -10.36 10.09
C GLU A 44 -10.88 -11.15 9.40
N ALA A 45 -12.13 -10.88 9.76
CA ALA A 45 -13.29 -11.53 9.16
C ALA A 45 -13.44 -11.16 7.66
N ALA A 46 -13.22 -9.90 7.31
CA ALA A 46 -13.25 -9.44 5.92
C ALA A 46 -12.17 -10.14 5.09
N LEU A 47 -10.96 -10.31 5.63
CA LEU A 47 -9.90 -11.09 4.99
C LEU A 47 -10.35 -12.54 4.72
N LYS A 48 -11.01 -13.21 5.66
CA LYS A 48 -11.54 -14.56 5.39
C LYS A 48 -12.58 -14.59 4.27
N ILE A 49 -13.47 -13.60 4.23
CA ILE A 49 -14.52 -13.52 3.19
C ILE A 49 -13.90 -13.29 1.81
N ILE A 50 -12.94 -12.37 1.70
CA ILE A 50 -12.30 -12.06 0.42
C ILE A 50 -11.22 -13.07 0.03
N GLU A 51 -10.93 -14.11 0.80
CA GLU A 51 -9.94 -15.13 0.41
C GLU A 51 -10.40 -15.93 -0.83
N VAL A 52 -11.72 -16.09 -0.98
CA VAL A 52 -12.33 -16.72 -2.15
C VAL A 52 -12.12 -15.84 -3.38
N THR A 53 -11.50 -16.38 -4.44
CA THR A 53 -11.16 -15.65 -5.68
C THR A 53 -12.35 -14.88 -6.26
N ASP A 54 -13.53 -15.50 -6.34
CA ASP A 54 -14.73 -14.84 -6.87
C ASP A 54 -15.13 -13.60 -6.04
N ASN A 55 -14.92 -13.65 -4.72
CA ASN A 55 -15.17 -12.52 -3.84
C ASN A 55 -14.13 -11.41 -4.04
N GLN A 56 -12.85 -11.76 -4.26
CA GLN A 56 -11.81 -10.75 -4.59
C GLN A 56 -12.20 -9.97 -5.83
N THR A 57 -12.51 -10.68 -6.92
CA THR A 57 -12.85 -10.07 -8.20
C THR A 57 -14.14 -9.24 -8.08
N PHE A 58 -15.16 -9.76 -7.38
CA PHE A 58 -16.40 -9.03 -7.13
C PHE A 58 -16.17 -7.73 -6.36
N VAL A 59 -15.38 -7.76 -5.28
CA VAL A 59 -15.11 -6.56 -4.46
C VAL A 59 -14.31 -5.53 -5.26
N LEU A 60 -13.31 -5.96 -6.03
CA LEU A 60 -12.52 -5.06 -6.88
C LEU A 60 -13.38 -4.42 -7.98
N ASP A 61 -14.29 -5.17 -8.61
CA ASP A 61 -15.22 -4.64 -9.61
C ASP A 61 -16.17 -3.59 -9.01
N ARG A 62 -16.67 -3.83 -7.80
CA ARG A 62 -17.52 -2.87 -7.09
C ARG A 62 -16.76 -1.61 -6.69
N LEU A 63 -15.51 -1.76 -6.28
CA LEU A 63 -14.64 -0.63 -5.97
C LEU A 63 -14.35 0.19 -7.22
N GLU A 64 -14.02 -0.45 -8.34
CA GLU A 64 -13.77 0.20 -9.63
C GLU A 64 -15.00 0.99 -10.11
N TYR A 65 -16.18 0.36 -10.06
CA TYR A 65 -17.43 1.02 -10.38
C TYR A 65 -17.67 2.26 -9.52
N SER A 66 -17.41 2.16 -8.21
CA SER A 66 -17.60 3.29 -7.28
C SER A 66 -16.62 4.43 -7.56
N LEU A 67 -15.34 4.12 -7.84
CA LEU A 67 -14.33 5.13 -8.21
C LEU A 67 -14.67 5.81 -9.54
N LYS A 68 -15.20 5.07 -10.52
CA LYS A 68 -15.65 5.63 -11.81
C LYS A 68 -16.85 6.55 -11.69
N ASN A 69 -17.62 6.46 -10.62
CA ASN A 69 -18.78 7.33 -10.38
C ASN A 69 -18.44 8.48 -9.42
N GLY A 70 -17.19 8.59 -8.96
CA GLY A 70 -16.71 9.64 -8.07
C GLY A 70 -15.58 10.47 -8.70
N LEU A 71 -15.34 11.67 -8.14
CA LEU A 71 -14.14 12.45 -8.44
C LEU A 71 -13.01 11.98 -7.52
N VAL A 72 -12.11 11.14 -8.04
CA VAL A 72 -10.99 10.59 -7.26
C VAL A 72 -9.66 10.93 -7.92
N GLU A 73 -8.77 11.59 -7.17
CA GLU A 73 -7.44 11.97 -7.64
C GLU A 73 -6.56 10.76 -7.99
N ALA A 74 -5.61 10.94 -8.91
CA ALA A 74 -4.70 9.88 -9.35
C ALA A 74 -3.78 9.36 -8.23
N GLY A 75 -3.33 10.23 -7.32
CA GLY A 75 -2.50 9.85 -6.17
C GLY A 75 -3.23 8.89 -5.23
N PHE A 76 -4.46 9.24 -4.85
CA PHE A 76 -5.30 8.42 -3.99
C PHE A 76 -5.57 7.02 -4.57
N ARG A 77 -5.72 6.90 -5.90
CA ARG A 77 -5.88 5.60 -6.57
C ARG A 77 -4.63 4.74 -6.48
N GLY A 78 -3.45 5.33 -6.67
CA GLY A 78 -2.18 4.64 -6.47
C GLY A 78 -2.05 4.09 -5.05
N GLU A 79 -2.27 4.94 -4.05
CA GLU A 79 -2.22 4.56 -2.63
C GLU A 79 -3.27 3.51 -2.25
N LEU A 80 -4.47 3.59 -2.82
CA LEU A 80 -5.52 2.58 -2.64
C LEU A 80 -5.07 1.23 -3.20
N VAL A 81 -4.57 1.19 -4.43
CA VAL A 81 -4.09 -0.04 -5.07
C VAL A 81 -2.89 -0.61 -4.31
N ALA A 82 -1.97 0.23 -3.84
CA ALA A 82 -0.84 -0.22 -3.02
C ALA A 82 -1.30 -0.92 -1.73
N ARG A 83 -2.28 -0.35 -1.02
CA ARG A 83 -2.86 -0.98 0.17
C ARG A 83 -3.52 -2.32 -0.14
N ILE A 84 -4.27 -2.40 -1.25
CA ILE A 84 -4.91 -3.65 -1.69
C ILE A 84 -3.83 -4.71 -1.97
N ILE A 85 -2.75 -4.37 -2.68
CA ILE A 85 -1.63 -5.29 -2.93
C ILE A 85 -1.02 -5.79 -1.62
N LEU A 86 -0.80 -4.91 -0.64
CA LEU A 86 -0.21 -5.31 0.64
C LEU A 86 -1.14 -6.24 1.44
N ILE A 87 -2.45 -5.96 1.45
CA ILE A 87 -3.47 -6.80 2.10
C ILE A 87 -3.59 -8.16 1.40
N LEU A 88 -3.72 -8.19 0.07
CA LEU A 88 -3.82 -9.43 -0.69
C LEU A 88 -2.53 -10.26 -0.61
N GLY A 89 -1.36 -9.61 -0.58
CA GLY A 89 -0.08 -10.29 -0.40
C GLY A 89 0.05 -10.92 1.00
N TRP A 90 -0.44 -10.22 2.03
CA TRP A 90 -0.51 -10.78 3.39
C TRP A 90 -1.47 -11.96 3.46
N GLN A 91 -2.65 -11.81 2.85
CA GLN A 91 -3.64 -12.87 2.77
C GLN A 91 -3.09 -14.11 2.05
N HIS A 92 -2.48 -13.93 0.88
CA HIS A 92 -1.90 -15.03 0.11
C HIS A 92 -0.83 -15.81 0.88
N MET A 93 -0.07 -15.14 1.76
CA MET A 93 0.91 -15.77 2.63
C MET A 93 0.30 -16.65 3.73
N LEU A 94 -0.94 -16.35 4.14
CA LEU A 94 -1.62 -16.94 5.30
C LEU A 94 -2.82 -17.81 4.93
N SER A 95 -3.05 -18.06 3.64
CA SER A 95 -4.24 -18.78 3.16
C SER A 95 -4.45 -20.13 3.85
N GLY A 96 -5.72 -20.50 4.03
CA GLY A 96 -6.17 -21.67 4.80
C GLY A 96 -6.68 -21.33 6.21
N ASP A 97 -6.57 -22.27 7.15
CA ASP A 97 -7.15 -22.16 8.50
C ASP A 97 -6.36 -21.25 9.47
N SER A 98 -5.43 -20.45 8.95
CA SER A 98 -4.62 -19.53 9.74
C SER A 98 -5.39 -18.26 10.11
N LEU A 99 -5.06 -17.66 11.26
CA LEU A 99 -5.50 -16.30 11.57
C LEU A 99 -4.63 -15.29 10.81
N TYR A 100 -5.25 -14.29 10.20
CA TYR A 100 -4.53 -13.21 9.49
C TYR A 100 -3.79 -12.26 10.44
N THR A 101 -4.14 -12.27 11.73
CA THR A 101 -3.37 -11.63 12.81
C THR A 101 -2.06 -12.35 13.17
N GLN A 102 -1.77 -13.52 12.57
CA GLN A 102 -0.53 -14.25 12.84
C GLN A 102 0.71 -13.45 12.42
N GLU A 103 1.67 -13.32 13.32
CA GLU A 103 2.97 -12.70 13.01
C GLU A 103 3.79 -13.56 12.04
N LYS A 104 4.28 -12.94 10.96
CA LYS A 104 5.22 -13.57 10.01
C LYS A 104 6.50 -12.75 9.90
N SER A 105 7.55 -13.38 9.42
CA SER A 105 8.82 -12.68 9.26
C SER A 105 8.75 -11.70 8.08
N VAL A 106 9.48 -10.59 8.16
CA VAL A 106 9.67 -9.66 7.03
C VAL A 106 10.18 -10.42 5.81
N ARG A 107 11.06 -11.41 6.01
CA ARG A 107 11.55 -12.30 4.96
C ARG A 107 10.42 -13.00 4.20
N ASP A 108 9.50 -13.63 4.93
CA ASP A 108 8.41 -14.40 4.32
C ASP A 108 7.49 -13.45 3.56
N PHE A 109 7.17 -12.29 4.14
CA PHE A 109 6.37 -11.27 3.48
C PHE A 109 7.00 -10.77 2.17
N LEU A 110 8.29 -10.43 2.18
CA LEU A 110 9.00 -10.00 0.98
C LEU A 110 9.11 -11.12 -0.07
N ASN A 111 9.27 -12.36 0.37
CA ASN A 111 9.26 -13.54 -0.51
C ASN A 111 7.89 -13.70 -1.19
N THR A 112 6.79 -13.52 -0.45
CA THR A 112 5.45 -13.59 -1.01
C THR A 112 5.20 -12.46 -2.02
N LEU A 113 5.57 -11.23 -1.68
CA LEU A 113 5.38 -10.09 -2.57
C LEU A 113 6.18 -10.26 -3.87
N PHE A 114 7.49 -10.49 -3.78
CA PHE A 114 8.39 -10.35 -4.94
C PHE A 114 8.94 -11.68 -5.48
N GLY A 115 8.52 -12.82 -4.92
CA GLY A 115 9.18 -14.10 -5.14
C GLY A 115 10.51 -14.16 -4.41
N ASN A 116 11.48 -14.92 -4.91
CA ASN A 116 12.76 -15.13 -4.24
C ASN A 116 13.54 -13.80 -4.04
N TYR A 117 13.30 -13.08 -2.95
CA TYR A 117 13.95 -11.79 -2.67
C TYR A 117 15.48 -11.95 -2.57
N GLN A 118 15.98 -13.18 -2.41
CA GLN A 118 17.40 -13.46 -2.39
C GLN A 118 18.07 -13.27 -3.76
N THR A 119 17.33 -13.27 -4.88
CA THR A 119 17.91 -12.86 -6.18
C THR A 119 18.24 -11.38 -6.22
N LEU A 120 17.76 -10.61 -5.24
CA LEU A 120 18.11 -9.21 -5.03
C LEU A 120 19.46 -9.03 -4.27
N LYS A 121 20.29 -10.07 -4.23
CA LYS A 121 21.63 -10.08 -3.63
C LYS A 121 22.63 -9.31 -4.51
N GLN A 122 23.19 -8.24 -3.96
CA GLN A 122 24.59 -7.87 -4.21
C GLN A 122 25.41 -8.04 -2.93
N ARG A 123 26.62 -8.61 -3.07
CA ARG A 123 27.59 -8.89 -2.00
C ARG A 123 28.01 -7.60 -1.30
N ASP A 124 27.59 -7.42 -0.06
CA ASP A 124 28.35 -6.65 0.91
C ASP A 124 28.80 -7.62 2.00
N ASN A 125 30.10 -7.65 2.28
CA ASN A 125 30.75 -8.66 3.11
C ASN A 125 31.03 -8.18 4.55
N ARG A 126 30.53 -6.99 4.94
CA ARG A 126 30.72 -6.50 6.31
C ARG A 126 29.86 -7.28 7.29
N LEU A 127 30.47 -7.81 8.35
CA LEU A 127 29.80 -8.66 9.33
C LEU A 127 28.65 -7.95 10.08
N LYS A 128 28.84 -6.66 10.43
CA LYS A 128 27.80 -5.84 11.10
C LYS A 128 26.57 -5.64 10.21
N SER A 129 26.77 -5.32 8.93
CA SER A 129 25.66 -5.11 7.98
C SER A 129 24.90 -6.41 7.71
N LEU A 130 25.61 -7.55 7.64
CA LEU A 130 25.00 -8.87 7.50
C LEU A 130 24.18 -9.27 8.74
N LYS A 131 24.65 -8.93 9.94
CA LYS A 131 23.91 -9.18 11.19
C LYS A 131 22.62 -8.35 11.25
N LEU A 132 22.71 -7.04 11.02
CA LEU A 132 21.54 -6.15 10.99
C LEU A 132 20.52 -6.57 9.92
N LYS A 133 21.01 -7.00 8.75
CA LYS A 133 20.16 -7.57 7.69
C LYS A 133 19.42 -8.81 8.15
N THR A 134 20.14 -9.74 8.73
CA THR A 134 19.56 -11.01 9.18
C THR A 134 18.51 -10.74 10.26
N MET A 135 18.83 -9.85 11.19
CA MET A 135 17.96 -9.38 12.26
C MET A 135 16.66 -8.76 11.72
N PHE A 136 16.75 -7.79 10.80
CA PHE A 136 15.55 -7.15 10.21
C PHE A 136 14.71 -8.14 9.42
N LEU A 137 15.33 -9.01 8.61
CA LEU A 137 14.59 -10.02 7.84
C LEU A 137 13.90 -11.07 8.73
N GLN A 138 14.42 -11.34 9.92
CA GLN A 138 13.80 -12.22 10.92
C GLN A 138 12.78 -11.52 11.80
N SER A 139 12.75 -10.19 11.77
CA SER A 139 11.79 -9.36 12.51
C SER A 139 10.37 -9.63 12.01
N LYS A 140 9.39 -9.32 12.86
CA LYS A 140 7.99 -9.72 12.66
C LYS A 140 7.17 -8.57 12.10
N LEU A 141 6.17 -8.93 11.30
CA LEU A 141 5.14 -8.06 10.76
C LEU A 141 3.77 -8.69 11.03
N CYS A 142 2.74 -7.86 11.10
CA CYS A 142 1.33 -8.27 11.11
C CYS A 142 0.50 -7.21 10.38
N LEU A 143 -0.37 -7.62 9.44
CA LEU A 143 -1.14 -6.68 8.61
C LEU A 143 -2.52 -7.22 8.26
N THR A 144 -3.56 -6.61 8.80
CA THR A 144 -4.96 -6.90 8.47
C THR A 144 -5.69 -5.71 7.85
N HIS A 145 -5.28 -4.49 8.19
CA HIS A 145 -5.93 -3.27 7.73
C HIS A 145 -4.99 -2.05 7.80
N PHE A 146 -5.48 -0.89 7.37
CA PHE A 146 -4.77 0.38 7.42
C PHE A 146 -5.53 1.45 8.21
N VAL A 147 -4.81 2.22 9.01
CA VAL A 147 -5.32 3.34 9.81
C VAL A 147 -4.74 4.65 9.28
N GLN A 148 -5.55 5.72 9.19
CA GLN A 148 -5.05 7.04 8.83
C GLN A 148 -4.37 7.69 10.04
N LEU A 149 -3.13 8.14 9.85
CA LEU A 149 -2.44 9.02 10.80
C LEU A 149 -2.55 10.46 10.32
N ASN A 150 -2.79 11.36 11.27
CA ASN A 150 -2.80 12.81 11.02
C ASN A 150 -1.41 13.43 11.26
N ASP A 151 -0.66 12.85 12.20
CA ASP A 151 0.65 13.32 12.64
C ASP A 151 1.73 12.25 12.44
N PRO A 152 3.02 12.62 12.38
CA PRO A 152 4.12 11.66 12.36
C PRO A 152 4.04 10.68 13.55
N PRO A 153 4.15 9.36 13.34
CA PRO A 153 4.08 8.40 14.43
C PRO A 153 5.29 8.49 15.38
N SER A 154 5.06 8.19 16.65
CA SER A 154 6.12 7.92 17.65
C SER A 154 6.44 6.42 17.74
N CYS A 155 7.46 6.04 18.50
CA CYS A 155 7.75 4.62 18.78
C CYS A 155 6.55 3.89 19.43
N GLN A 156 5.81 4.58 20.32
CA GLN A 156 4.61 4.02 20.94
C GLN A 156 3.50 3.77 19.92
N VAL A 157 3.34 4.67 18.94
CA VAL A 157 2.36 4.49 17.86
C VAL A 157 2.73 3.28 16.99
N LEU A 158 4.02 3.06 16.70
CA LEU A 158 4.47 1.85 15.98
C LEU A 158 4.10 0.56 16.74
N LYS A 159 4.28 0.55 18.06
CA LYS A 159 3.87 -0.56 18.92
C LYS A 159 2.37 -0.80 18.83
N CYS A 160 1.55 0.23 19.02
CA CYS A 160 0.09 0.11 18.93
C CYS A 160 -0.38 -0.37 17.55
N LEU A 161 0.23 0.12 16.47
CA LEU A 161 -0.08 -0.35 15.11
C LEU A 161 0.27 -1.84 14.96
N PHE A 162 1.43 -2.27 15.44
CA PHE A 162 1.86 -3.67 15.37
C PHE A 162 0.91 -4.60 16.13
N GLU A 163 0.58 -4.26 17.39
CA GLU A 163 -0.31 -5.05 18.25
C GLU A 163 -1.73 -5.17 17.67
N ARG A 164 -2.15 -4.19 16.88
CA ARG A 164 -3.45 -4.19 16.17
C ARG A 164 -3.39 -4.91 14.82
N GLY A 165 -2.21 -5.32 14.36
CA GLY A 165 -1.99 -5.81 13.00
C GLY A 165 -2.33 -4.75 11.95
N ALA A 166 -2.02 -3.48 12.21
CA ALA A 166 -2.40 -2.36 11.36
C ALA A 166 -1.18 -1.75 10.66
N GLY A 167 -1.32 -1.48 9.36
CA GLY A 167 -0.50 -0.51 8.66
C GLY A 167 -1.03 0.91 8.89
N ALA A 168 -0.21 1.91 8.58
CA ALA A 168 -0.56 3.31 8.63
C ALA A 168 -0.59 3.93 7.23
N ILE A 169 -1.55 4.82 7.02
CA ILE A 169 -1.60 5.79 5.93
C ILE A 169 -1.07 7.08 6.53
N LEU A 170 0.00 7.62 5.97
CA LEU A 170 0.60 8.84 6.47
C LEU A 170 -0.23 10.04 6.00
N GLY A 171 -0.27 11.10 6.82
CA GLY A 171 -0.98 12.32 6.45
C GLY A 171 -0.32 13.01 5.26
N ARG A 172 -1.08 13.87 4.54
CA ARG A 172 -0.60 14.62 3.35
C ARG A 172 0.67 15.47 3.59
N ASN A 173 1.01 15.74 4.85
CA ASN A 173 2.19 16.51 5.24
C ASN A 173 3.47 15.66 5.37
N ALA A 174 3.37 14.33 5.28
CA ALA A 174 4.54 13.45 5.25
C ALA A 174 5.29 13.70 3.93
N ARG A 175 6.49 14.28 3.99
CA ARG A 175 7.25 14.83 2.85
C ARG A 175 7.80 13.79 1.86
N GLY A 176 7.15 12.65 1.72
CA GLY A 176 7.56 11.62 0.79
C GLY A 176 6.96 10.24 1.06
N GLY A 177 6.67 9.90 2.31
CA GLY A 177 6.06 8.62 2.66
C GLY A 177 4.54 8.67 2.61
N ASP A 178 3.93 7.64 2.01
CA ASP A 178 2.46 7.53 1.90
C ASP A 178 1.91 6.41 2.81
N LEU A 179 2.63 5.29 2.93
CA LEU A 179 2.25 4.16 3.79
C LEU A 179 3.40 3.75 4.72
N LEU A 180 3.06 3.23 5.89
CA LEU A 180 4.00 2.66 6.85
C LEU A 180 3.49 1.32 7.37
N LEU A 181 4.38 0.32 7.44
CA LEU A 181 4.09 -0.97 8.08
C LEU A 181 4.98 -1.13 9.32
N PRO A 182 4.42 -1.35 10.51
CA PRO A 182 5.23 -1.53 11.71
C PRO A 182 5.94 -2.88 11.69
N VAL A 183 7.17 -2.92 12.21
CA VAL A 183 8.00 -4.13 12.29
C VAL A 183 8.47 -4.30 13.74
N LYS A 184 8.10 -5.41 14.37
CA LYS A 184 8.64 -5.78 15.70
C LYS A 184 10.01 -6.44 15.51
N MET A 185 11.04 -5.76 15.99
CA MET A 185 12.43 -6.16 15.80
C MET A 185 12.73 -7.48 16.51
N SER A 186 13.36 -8.41 15.79
CA SER A 186 13.96 -9.59 16.40
C SER A 186 15.21 -9.14 17.14
N ASN A 187 15.17 -9.09 18.47
CA ASN A 187 16.32 -8.75 19.28
C ASN A 187 16.51 -9.80 20.39
N ASN A 188 17.70 -9.80 21.01
CA ASN A 188 18.03 -10.71 22.11
C ASN A 188 17.79 -10.06 23.48
N THR A 189 17.04 -8.95 23.51
CA THR A 189 16.80 -8.16 24.73
C THR A 189 15.36 -8.36 25.19
N SER A 190 15.09 -8.16 26.48
CA SER A 190 13.73 -8.17 27.02
C SER A 190 12.88 -6.98 26.55
N GLU A 191 13.53 -5.90 26.12
CA GLU A 191 12.86 -4.72 25.60
C GLU A 191 12.42 -4.92 24.13
N GLU A 192 11.11 -4.80 23.89
CA GLU A 192 10.55 -4.81 22.55
C GLU A 192 10.90 -3.53 21.82
N LYS A 193 11.53 -3.66 20.65
CA LYS A 193 11.86 -2.53 19.77
C LYS A 193 11.08 -2.62 18.47
N TYR A 194 10.66 -1.47 17.96
CA TYR A 194 9.85 -1.38 16.76
C TYR A 194 10.55 -0.52 15.71
N SER A 195 10.54 -1.00 14.47
CA SER A 195 10.97 -0.28 13.28
C SER A 195 9.82 -0.29 12.27
N PHE A 196 10.11 -0.04 11.00
CA PHE A 196 9.09 0.03 9.96
C PHE A 196 9.59 -0.35 8.57
N ILE A 197 8.62 -0.63 7.70
CA ILE A 197 8.74 -0.53 6.25
C ILE A 197 7.99 0.75 5.82
N LEU A 198 8.67 1.65 5.12
CA LEU A 198 8.12 2.89 4.62
C LEU A 198 7.89 2.79 3.11
N ILE A 199 6.75 3.26 2.61
CA ILE A 199 6.38 3.13 1.19
C ILE A 199 5.91 4.48 0.67
N GLN A 200 6.55 4.96 -0.40
CA GLN A 200 6.04 6.02 -1.26
C GLN A 200 5.35 5.39 -2.46
N VAL A 201 4.17 5.87 -2.80
CA VAL A 201 3.37 5.40 -3.92
C VAL A 201 3.14 6.53 -4.91
N LYS A 202 3.47 6.25 -6.17
CA LYS A 202 3.17 7.10 -7.31
C LYS A 202 2.40 6.29 -8.35
N ASN A 203 1.57 7.00 -9.10
CA ASN A 203 0.81 6.45 -10.22
C ASN A 203 1.27 7.11 -11.53
N TYR A 204 2.59 7.11 -11.77
CA TYR A 204 3.18 7.69 -12.97
C TYR A 204 3.37 6.62 -14.05
N SER A 205 3.08 6.98 -15.30
CA SER A 205 3.24 6.10 -16.47
C SER A 205 4.69 5.93 -16.91
N THR A 206 5.56 6.89 -16.59
CA THR A 206 6.98 6.90 -16.99
C THR A 206 7.92 6.62 -15.82
N SER A 207 8.86 5.68 -16.01
CA SER A 207 9.99 5.39 -15.12
C SER A 207 11.15 6.40 -15.34
N GLY A 208 10.87 7.70 -15.30
CA GLY A 208 11.89 8.74 -15.55
C GLY A 208 12.95 8.81 -14.45
N GLN A 209 14.18 9.26 -14.77
CA GLN A 209 15.33 9.38 -13.85
C GLN A 209 15.08 10.24 -12.58
N ALA A 210 14.05 11.09 -12.58
CA ALA A 210 13.68 11.96 -11.46
C ALA A 210 13.19 11.22 -10.19
N TYR A 211 12.97 9.89 -10.25
CA TYR A 211 12.53 9.13 -9.08
C TYR A 211 13.64 8.84 -8.06
N THR A 212 14.93 8.94 -8.41
CA THR A 212 16.02 8.51 -7.52
C THR A 212 16.06 9.33 -6.23
N GLU A 213 15.89 10.65 -6.31
CA GLU A 213 15.83 11.52 -5.11
C GLU A 213 14.57 11.24 -4.28
N ALA A 214 13.43 11.03 -4.95
CA ALA A 214 12.17 10.68 -4.31
C ALA A 214 12.27 9.35 -3.55
N ALA A 215 12.87 8.34 -4.18
CA ALA A 215 13.04 7.00 -3.63
C ALA A 215 14.12 6.91 -2.56
N THR A 216 15.03 7.90 -2.45
CA THR A 216 16.14 7.90 -1.49
C THR A 216 15.99 9.02 -0.46
N THR A 217 16.54 10.21 -0.73
CA THR A 217 16.63 11.32 0.21
C THR A 217 15.27 11.77 0.74
N ARG A 218 14.21 11.79 -0.08
CA ARG A 218 12.87 12.21 0.36
C ARG A 218 12.08 11.11 1.05
N LEU A 219 12.50 9.85 0.89
CA LEU A 219 11.92 8.69 1.56
C LEU A 219 12.83 8.17 2.66
N SER A 220 13.59 9.05 3.32
CA SER A 220 14.31 8.74 4.55
C SER A 220 13.46 9.07 5.77
N PRO A 221 13.69 8.41 6.92
CA PRO A 221 13.02 8.77 8.18
C PRO A 221 13.26 10.22 8.57
N SER A 222 14.49 10.72 8.38
CA SER A 222 14.87 12.11 8.67
C SER A 222 14.09 13.13 7.85
N SER A 223 13.69 12.79 6.62
CA SER A 223 12.88 13.65 5.75
C SER A 223 11.38 13.51 6.02
N VAL A 224 10.89 12.27 6.13
CA VAL A 224 9.45 11.98 6.26
C VAL A 224 8.92 12.30 7.66
N PHE A 225 9.75 12.09 8.69
CA PHE A 225 9.39 12.28 10.09
C PHE A 225 10.16 13.42 10.74
N GLU A 226 10.57 14.43 9.96
CA GLU A 226 11.31 15.58 10.47
C GLU A 226 10.66 16.15 11.75
N GLY A 227 11.47 16.33 12.80
CA GLY A 227 11.00 16.84 14.09
C GLY A 227 10.31 15.80 14.98
N SER A 228 10.25 14.52 14.57
CA SER A 228 9.73 13.42 15.38
C SER A 228 10.84 12.49 15.89
N GLU A 229 10.50 11.65 16.88
CA GLU A 229 11.38 10.60 17.42
C GLU A 229 11.90 9.66 16.33
N LEU A 230 11.09 9.39 15.29
CA LEU A 230 11.46 8.47 14.22
C LEU A 230 12.43 9.06 13.20
N ALA A 231 12.69 10.39 13.22
CA ALA A 231 13.64 11.03 12.32
C ALA A 231 15.06 10.48 12.44
N ASN A 232 15.45 10.07 13.66
CA ASN A 232 16.78 9.62 14.03
C ASN A 232 16.77 8.17 14.53
N LEU A 233 15.92 7.34 13.94
CA LEU A 233 15.76 5.95 14.37
C LEU A 233 17.08 5.16 14.24
N ASP A 234 17.65 4.73 15.36
CA ASP A 234 18.85 3.86 15.41
C ASP A 234 18.49 2.37 15.29
N LEU A 235 17.62 2.05 14.32
CA LEU A 235 17.22 0.67 14.01
C LEU A 235 17.16 0.45 12.49
N PRO A 236 17.46 -0.78 12.03
CA PRO A 236 17.25 -1.19 10.65
C PRO A 236 15.83 -0.90 10.15
N TYR A 237 15.69 -0.30 8.97
CA TYR A 237 14.40 -0.08 8.31
C TYR A 237 14.48 -0.36 6.79
N LEU A 238 13.33 -0.37 6.13
CA LEU A 238 13.22 -0.62 4.68
C LEU A 238 12.31 0.40 4.02
N CYS A 239 12.74 0.96 2.90
CA CYS A 239 11.99 1.93 2.12
C CYS A 239 11.68 1.42 0.71
N PHE A 240 10.44 1.62 0.27
CA PHE A 240 9.99 1.30 -1.08
C PHE A 240 9.41 2.52 -1.78
N TYR A 241 9.84 2.76 -3.01
CA TYR A 241 9.18 3.64 -3.95
C TYR A 241 8.42 2.80 -4.97
N TRP A 242 7.11 2.93 -5.02
CA TRP A 242 6.24 2.19 -5.94
C TRP A 242 5.71 3.14 -7.01
N SER A 243 5.98 2.86 -8.28
CA SER A 243 5.33 3.51 -9.41
C SER A 243 4.43 2.50 -10.13
N LEU A 244 3.22 2.33 -9.61
CA LEU A 244 2.34 1.22 -10.01
C LEU A 244 1.74 1.39 -11.42
N GLY A 245 1.59 2.63 -11.88
CA GLY A 245 1.12 2.95 -13.23
C GLY A 245 2.20 2.83 -14.33
N ALA A 246 3.44 2.49 -13.97
CA ALA A 246 4.54 2.47 -14.92
C ALA A 246 4.37 1.36 -15.97
N THR A 247 4.67 1.67 -17.22
CA THR A 247 4.56 0.71 -18.34
C THR A 247 5.75 -0.25 -18.43
N GLU A 248 6.90 0.14 -17.89
CA GLU A 248 8.07 -0.73 -17.74
C GLU A 248 7.92 -1.61 -16.51
N SER A 249 8.07 -2.92 -16.69
CA SER A 249 8.11 -3.89 -15.60
C SER A 249 9.52 -4.10 -15.10
N ASN A 250 9.88 -3.39 -14.04
CA ASN A 250 11.21 -3.49 -13.45
C ASN A 250 11.14 -3.42 -11.93
N LEU A 251 11.92 -4.27 -11.26
CA LEU A 251 12.25 -4.11 -9.85
C LEU A 251 13.69 -3.60 -9.78
N ARG A 252 13.89 -2.34 -9.36
CA ARG A 252 15.19 -1.69 -9.35
C ARG A 252 15.61 -1.37 -7.92
N LEU A 253 16.65 -2.04 -7.43
CA LEU A 253 17.36 -1.56 -6.24
C LEU A 253 18.08 -0.25 -6.62
N GLN A 254 17.84 0.83 -5.87
CA GLN A 254 18.42 2.13 -6.19
C GLN A 254 19.54 2.55 -5.25
N PHE A 255 19.37 2.31 -3.95
CA PHE A 255 20.33 2.78 -2.96
C PHE A 255 20.43 1.86 -1.76
N LYS A 256 21.64 1.78 -1.23
CA LYS A 256 22.07 0.76 -0.27
C LYS A 256 23.16 1.35 0.61
N SER A 257 22.79 1.89 1.77
CA SER A 257 23.77 2.28 2.79
C SER A 257 23.88 1.17 3.83
N TRP A 258 25.03 0.50 3.84
CA TRP A 258 25.30 -0.63 4.73
C TRP A 258 25.97 -0.27 6.06
N LYS A 259 26.32 1.00 6.27
CA LYS A 259 26.80 1.43 7.58
C LYS A 259 25.66 1.35 8.63
N ASP A 260 24.41 1.60 8.20
CA ASP A 260 23.27 1.83 9.11
C ASP A 260 21.98 1.02 8.77
N PHE A 261 22.02 0.15 7.75
CA PHE A 261 20.87 -0.63 7.23
C PHE A 261 19.72 0.25 6.70
N GLU A 262 20.04 1.15 5.78
CA GLU A 262 19.06 1.88 4.97
C GLU A 262 18.98 1.22 3.60
N GLN A 263 17.81 0.69 3.23
CA GLN A 263 17.58 0.08 1.93
C GLN A 263 16.43 0.75 1.21
N HIS A 264 16.66 1.18 -0.03
CA HIS A 264 15.68 1.87 -0.85
C HIS A 264 15.48 1.13 -2.18
N TRP A 265 14.23 0.73 -2.41
CA TRP A 265 13.84 -0.12 -3.53
C TRP A 265 12.80 0.58 -4.40
N GLY A 266 13.04 0.64 -5.71
CA GLY A 266 12.05 1.05 -6.69
C GLY A 266 11.29 -0.16 -7.25
N VAL A 267 9.97 -0.15 -7.15
CA VAL A 267 9.06 -1.14 -7.74
C VAL A 267 8.26 -0.44 -8.84
N PHE A 268 8.34 -0.94 -10.07
CA PHE A 268 7.66 -0.37 -11.23
C PHE A 268 6.71 -1.38 -11.82
N SER A 269 5.47 -0.92 -12.06
CA SER A 269 4.34 -1.73 -12.53
C SER A 269 3.85 -2.76 -11.49
N LEU A 270 2.82 -3.53 -11.87
CA LEU A 270 2.30 -4.64 -11.07
C LEU A 270 3.06 -5.97 -11.25
N ASP A 271 3.95 -6.06 -12.26
CA ASP A 271 4.63 -7.32 -12.61
C ASP A 271 5.60 -7.86 -11.56
N PRO A 272 6.32 -7.02 -10.79
CA PRO A 272 7.17 -7.51 -9.70
C PRO A 272 6.41 -8.27 -8.62
N PHE A 273 5.09 -8.07 -8.48
CA PHE A 273 4.29 -8.74 -7.46
C PHE A 273 3.90 -10.15 -7.93
N ARG A 274 4.64 -11.16 -7.47
CA ARG A 274 4.58 -12.53 -8.00
C ARG A 274 3.35 -13.32 -7.57
N PHE A 275 2.73 -12.94 -6.45
CA PHE A 275 1.51 -13.57 -5.96
C PHE A 275 0.25 -13.12 -6.74
N LEU A 276 0.31 -12.03 -7.49
CA LEU A 276 -0.85 -11.53 -8.26
C LEU A 276 -1.05 -12.37 -9.53
N THR A 277 -2.26 -12.91 -9.68
CA THR A 277 -2.71 -13.52 -10.94
C THR A 277 -2.91 -12.46 -12.02
N GLU A 278 -2.92 -12.86 -13.30
CA GLU A 278 -3.18 -11.93 -14.41
C GLU A 278 -4.57 -11.28 -14.35
N ASP A 279 -5.57 -11.99 -13.83
CA ASP A 279 -6.91 -11.43 -13.58
C ASP A 279 -6.85 -10.32 -12.53
N LEU A 280 -6.23 -10.59 -11.37
CA LEU A 280 -6.08 -9.59 -10.30
C LEU A 280 -5.28 -8.37 -10.79
N LYS A 281 -4.18 -8.59 -11.53
CA LYS A 281 -3.42 -7.48 -12.14
C LYS A 281 -4.32 -6.63 -13.03
N THR A 282 -5.14 -7.25 -13.87
CA THR A 282 -6.07 -6.55 -14.76
C THR A 282 -7.05 -5.67 -13.97
N LYS A 283 -7.64 -6.20 -12.89
CA LYS A 283 -8.56 -5.44 -12.01
C LYS A 283 -7.85 -4.30 -11.28
N LEU A 284 -6.66 -4.53 -10.75
CA LEU A 284 -5.87 -3.50 -10.09
C LEU A 284 -5.45 -2.39 -11.05
N TYR A 285 -5.07 -2.73 -12.29
CA TYR A 285 -4.83 -1.73 -13.34
C TYR A 285 -6.09 -0.94 -13.69
N ALA A 286 -7.26 -1.57 -13.70
CA ALA A 286 -8.52 -0.88 -13.92
C ALA A 286 -8.78 0.16 -12.81
N LEU A 287 -8.48 -0.16 -11.55
CA LEU A 287 -8.52 0.80 -10.43
C LEU A 287 -7.52 1.96 -10.59
N LEU A 288 -6.28 1.68 -11.00
CA LEU A 288 -5.27 2.72 -11.28
C LEU A 288 -5.74 3.69 -12.38
N CYS A 289 -6.52 3.19 -13.34
CA CYS A 289 -7.05 3.95 -14.47
C CYS A 289 -8.47 4.49 -14.29
N ALA A 290 -9.17 4.15 -13.20
CA ALA A 290 -10.55 4.54 -12.96
C ALA A 290 -10.63 6.04 -12.60
N TYR A 291 -10.79 6.92 -13.58
CA TYR A 291 -11.14 8.33 -13.37
C TYR A 291 -12.12 8.84 -14.41
N ILE A 292 -12.93 9.81 -14.00
CA ILE A 292 -13.69 10.66 -14.91
C ILE A 292 -12.77 11.83 -15.30
N ASN A 293 -12.49 12.02 -16.58
CA ASN A 293 -11.90 13.25 -17.08
C ASN A 293 -13.04 14.23 -17.44
N PRO A 294 -13.30 15.26 -16.62
CA PRO A 294 -14.39 16.21 -16.89
C PRO A 294 -14.17 17.04 -18.16
N PHE A 295 -12.97 17.00 -18.74
CA PHE A 295 -12.59 17.72 -19.97
C PHE A 295 -12.44 16.82 -21.20
N ASP A 296 -12.60 15.49 -21.07
CA ASP A 296 -12.67 14.61 -22.25
C ASP A 296 -14.06 14.73 -22.88
N SER A 297 -14.14 15.56 -23.92
CA SER A 297 -15.34 15.81 -24.74
C SER A 297 -15.95 14.56 -25.41
N ILE A 298 -15.30 13.39 -25.30
CA ILE A 298 -15.73 12.12 -25.91
C ILE A 298 -16.21 11.09 -24.87
N SER A 299 -16.04 11.32 -23.57
CA SER A 299 -16.15 10.25 -22.56
C SER A 299 -17.49 10.13 -21.83
N ILE A 300 -18.46 11.00 -22.08
CA ILE A 300 -19.67 11.06 -21.21
C ILE A 300 -20.59 9.83 -21.38
N TRP A 301 -20.54 9.03 -22.46
CA TRP A 301 -21.52 7.92 -22.60
C TRP A 301 -21.05 6.64 -23.28
N LYS A 302 -19.75 6.40 -23.45
CA LYS A 302 -19.27 5.10 -23.96
C LYS A 302 -18.41 4.41 -22.92
N ARG A 303 -18.93 3.31 -22.35
CA ARG A 303 -18.13 2.27 -21.68
C ARG A 303 -16.91 2.01 -22.56
N ARG A 304 -15.71 2.46 -22.15
CA ARG A 304 -14.49 2.01 -22.81
C ARG A 304 -14.41 0.49 -22.56
N PRO A 305 -14.26 -0.34 -23.60
CA PRO A 305 -14.11 -1.77 -23.41
C PRO A 305 -12.85 -2.03 -22.58
N THR A 306 -12.90 -3.05 -21.73
CA THR A 306 -11.80 -3.54 -20.92
C THR A 306 -10.58 -3.74 -21.82
N ILE A 307 -9.59 -2.85 -21.72
CA ILE A 307 -8.41 -2.89 -22.58
C ILE A 307 -7.44 -3.90 -21.96
N SER A 308 -7.06 -4.93 -22.70
CA SER A 308 -6.03 -5.88 -22.25
C SER A 308 -4.66 -5.19 -22.15
N ILE A 309 -3.75 -5.74 -21.34
CA ILE A 309 -2.36 -5.24 -21.21
C ILE A 309 -1.67 -5.12 -22.60
N GLU A 310 -1.98 -6.04 -23.52
CA GLU A 310 -1.46 -6.01 -24.90
C GLU A 310 -2.06 -4.89 -25.74
N GLN A 311 -3.36 -4.61 -25.60
CA GLN A 311 -4.02 -3.51 -26.31
C GLN A 311 -3.57 -2.14 -25.79
N HIS A 312 -3.18 -2.02 -24.51
CA HIS A 312 -2.54 -0.80 -24.01
C HIS A 312 -1.16 -0.59 -24.65
N ARG A 313 -0.33 -1.64 -24.73
CA ARG A 313 0.98 -1.58 -25.43
C ARG A 313 0.83 -1.20 -26.91
N ALA A 314 -0.24 -1.64 -27.57
CA ALA A 314 -0.53 -1.28 -28.96
C ALA A 314 -1.03 0.16 -29.11
N ASN A 315 -1.93 0.64 -28.24
CA ASN A 315 -2.50 1.98 -28.33
C ASN A 315 -1.49 3.09 -28.05
N VAL A 316 -0.44 2.83 -27.26
CA VAL A 316 0.65 3.79 -27.01
C VAL A 316 1.56 3.98 -28.23
N LYS A 317 1.72 2.96 -29.11
CA LYS A 317 2.46 3.12 -30.38
C LYS A 317 1.78 4.10 -31.34
N CYS A 318 0.47 4.34 -31.21
CA CYS A 318 -0.28 5.26 -32.05
C CYS A 318 -0.20 6.74 -31.61
N PHE A 319 0.50 7.07 -30.51
CA PHE A 319 0.62 8.44 -29.99
C PHE A 319 1.96 9.14 -30.29
N PHE A 320 2.85 8.50 -31.05
CA PHE A 320 4.02 9.19 -31.61
C PHE A 320 3.72 9.65 -33.03
N PRO A 321 3.74 10.96 -33.34
CA PRO A 321 3.81 11.37 -34.74
C PRO A 321 5.15 10.88 -35.28
N VAL A 322 5.08 10.18 -36.42
CA VAL A 322 6.23 9.95 -37.29
C VAL A 322 6.73 11.32 -37.73
N GLU A 323 7.81 11.82 -37.11
CA GLU A 323 8.59 12.87 -37.72
C GLU A 323 9.34 12.25 -38.91
N LYS A 324 8.94 12.70 -40.10
CA LYS A 324 9.69 12.54 -41.34
C LYS A 324 11.07 13.18 -41.17
N ILE A 325 12.10 12.43 -41.53
CA ILE A 325 13.18 12.93 -42.39
C ILE A 325 13.29 11.97 -43.56
#